data_AF-A0A958P5Y8-F1
#
_entry.id   AF-A0A958P5Y8-F1
#
_cell.length_a   1.000
_cell.length_b   1.000
_cell.length_c   1.000
_cell.angle_alpha   90.00
_cell.angle_beta   90.00
_cell.angle_gamma   90.00
#
_symmetry.space_group_name_H-M   'P 1'
#
loop_
_entity.id
_entity.type
_entity.pdbx_description
1 polymer ?
#
loop_
_entity_poly.entity_id
_entity_poly.type
_entity_poly.pdbx_seq_one_letter_code
_entity_poly.pdbx_strand_id
1 'polypeptide(L)'
;MERRYKFKSLNTFVNNEWMANSAKRYRSCFDKEEVDYVRCELAIYNKLFDEEDWEGKLVLIATDLKDKKEYCKIEETIKVKKEDNIFYFRDGWGNATPGNFWKKGSYKWKASIDGTQVGEVIFHINDVGKVTNTHNPYFIIEQVRLFEGDSNGWQERNRKYLKTFDQKKTRYIWTEIKFKNLTPQEYHYEFHLNYFDDAGQPKASITHVAFMGDNKQDFSYYVERGWGTNEGGSWTDDKYTLEIVFNDVMIGAVTFNCAEKDEEGELELITSIEQTLAIGSSKPDNQNKITEQDDSKTLDDLLKELDGLIGLESVKKSIRENITYLNFTKVRREKGFEDADKI
;
A
#
# COMPACT_ATOMS: atom_id res chain seq x y z
N MET A 1 -0.83 13.69 -39.78
CA MET A 1 0.43 13.05 -39.33
C MET A 1 0.09 12.05 -38.26
N GLU A 2 0.64 10.86 -38.35
CA GLU A 2 0.51 9.85 -37.31
C GLU A 2 1.34 10.27 -36.09
N ARG A 3 0.81 10.12 -34.87
CA ARG A 3 1.55 10.49 -33.65
C ARG A 3 2.71 9.49 -33.45
N ARG A 4 3.88 10.00 -33.06
CA ARG A 4 5.14 9.25 -32.79
C ARG A 4 5.09 8.40 -31.51
N TYR A 5 4.03 8.54 -30.73
CA TYR A 5 3.86 7.88 -29.44
C TYR A 5 2.40 7.53 -29.18
N LYS A 6 2.19 6.64 -28.20
CA LYS A 6 0.88 6.38 -27.58
C LYS A 6 1.02 6.53 -26.07
N PHE A 7 0.10 7.27 -25.44
CA PHE A 7 0.06 7.40 -23.98
C PHE A 7 -0.03 6.01 -23.32
N LYS A 8 0.80 5.78 -22.30
CA LYS A 8 0.74 4.57 -21.46
C LYS A 8 0.18 4.90 -20.08
N SER A 9 0.83 5.81 -19.35
CA SER A 9 0.40 6.19 -17.99
C SER A 9 0.97 7.54 -17.57
N LEU A 10 0.32 8.17 -16.60
CA LEU A 10 0.85 9.29 -15.84
C LEU A 10 0.53 8.99 -14.37
N ASN A 11 1.56 8.72 -13.58
CA ASN A 11 1.40 8.32 -12.18
C ASN A 11 2.07 9.33 -11.26
N THR A 12 1.57 9.49 -10.04
CA THR A 12 2.18 10.33 -9.00
C THR A 12 2.88 9.50 -7.94
N PHE A 13 3.92 10.06 -7.34
CA PHE A 13 4.64 9.46 -6.22
C PHE A 13 5.35 10.53 -5.40
N VAL A 14 5.60 10.24 -4.13
CA VAL A 14 6.36 11.12 -3.23
C VAL A 14 7.67 10.45 -2.86
N ASN A 15 7.67 9.18 -2.45
CA ASN A 15 8.91 8.47 -2.18
C ASN A 15 9.74 8.26 -3.46
N ASN A 16 10.98 8.78 -3.48
CA ASN A 16 11.88 8.70 -4.64
C ASN A 16 12.73 7.42 -4.71
N GLU A 17 12.50 6.45 -3.84
CA GLU A 17 13.11 5.12 -3.90
C GLU A 17 12.77 4.41 -5.23
N TRP A 18 13.68 3.59 -5.74
CA TRP A 18 13.42 2.72 -6.88
C TRP A 18 12.89 1.37 -6.39
N MET A 19 11.77 0.95 -6.97
CA MET A 19 11.20 -0.36 -6.75
C MET A 19 11.66 -1.33 -7.84
N ALA A 20 11.40 -2.62 -7.63
CA ALA A 20 11.61 -3.64 -8.65
C ALA A 20 10.95 -3.24 -10.00
N ASN A 21 11.51 -3.73 -11.10
CA ASN A 21 11.05 -3.44 -12.47
C ASN A 21 11.07 -1.95 -12.84
N SER A 22 12.01 -1.19 -12.27
CA SER A 22 12.17 0.25 -12.52
C SER A 22 10.90 1.07 -12.23
N ALA A 23 10.13 0.65 -11.23
CA ALA A 23 8.92 1.31 -10.80
C ALA A 23 9.17 2.26 -9.61
N LYS A 24 8.14 3.04 -9.26
CA LYS A 24 8.04 3.83 -8.03
C LYS A 24 6.84 3.38 -7.20
N ARG A 25 6.75 3.86 -5.97
CA ARG A 25 5.57 3.68 -5.12
C ARG A 25 4.49 4.67 -5.55
N TYR A 26 3.75 4.30 -6.59
CA TYR A 26 2.71 5.18 -7.14
C TYR A 26 1.52 5.24 -6.19
N ARG A 27 1.09 6.47 -5.88
CA ARG A 27 -0.08 6.78 -5.07
C ARG A 27 -0.71 8.06 -5.58
N SER A 28 -2.00 8.24 -5.29
CA SER A 28 -2.75 9.47 -5.57
C SER A 28 -3.16 10.22 -4.30
N CYS A 29 -3.00 9.61 -3.12
CA CYS A 29 -3.31 10.24 -1.84
C CYS A 29 -2.07 10.26 -0.93
N PHE A 30 -1.82 11.41 -0.31
CA PHE A 30 -0.67 11.64 0.58
C PHE A 30 -1.08 12.44 1.81
N ASP A 31 -0.37 12.27 2.93
CA ASP A 31 -0.44 13.22 4.05
C ASP A 31 0.57 14.36 3.87
N LYS A 32 0.20 15.59 4.21
CA LYS A 32 1.07 16.76 4.08
C LYS A 32 2.43 16.57 4.75
N GLU A 33 2.50 15.91 5.90
CA GLU A 33 3.75 15.76 6.66
C GLU A 33 4.75 14.79 6.01
N GLU A 34 4.33 13.93 5.07
CA GLU A 34 5.23 13.08 4.28
C GLU A 34 5.72 13.72 2.98
N VAL A 35 5.09 14.81 2.52
CA VAL A 35 5.31 15.34 1.17
C VAL A 35 6.43 16.38 1.13
N ASP A 36 7.55 16.01 0.52
CA ASP A 36 8.59 16.93 0.06
C ASP A 36 8.23 17.52 -1.31
N TYR A 37 8.16 16.64 -2.31
CA TYR A 37 7.77 16.90 -3.69
C TYR A 37 6.71 15.89 -4.09
N VAL A 38 5.70 16.36 -4.80
CA VAL A 38 4.84 15.46 -5.57
C VAL A 38 5.48 15.33 -6.94
N ARG A 39 5.98 14.14 -7.22
CA ARG A 39 6.61 13.77 -8.49
C ARG A 39 5.57 13.10 -9.37
N CYS A 40 5.77 13.18 -10.67
CA CYS A 40 5.01 12.40 -11.63
C CYS A 40 5.94 11.64 -12.57
N GLU A 41 5.46 10.50 -13.05
CA GLU A 41 6.10 9.70 -14.08
C GLU A 41 5.17 9.62 -15.28
N LEU A 42 5.56 10.24 -16.39
CA LEU A 42 4.94 10.04 -17.68
C LEU A 42 5.58 8.81 -18.34
N ALA A 43 4.76 7.86 -18.76
CA ALA A 43 5.17 6.77 -19.63
C ALA A 43 4.43 6.85 -20.97
N ILE A 44 5.16 6.69 -22.07
CA ILE A 44 4.60 6.60 -23.42
C ILE A 44 5.18 5.39 -24.15
N TYR A 45 4.34 4.69 -24.90
CA TYR A 45 4.82 3.74 -25.90
C TYR A 45 5.45 4.52 -27.06
N ASN A 46 6.69 4.17 -27.39
CA ASN A 46 7.37 4.70 -28.57
C ASN A 46 6.86 3.98 -29.81
N LYS A 47 6.19 4.70 -30.72
CA LYS A 47 5.69 4.09 -31.96
C LYS A 47 6.77 3.98 -33.05
N LEU A 48 7.92 4.62 -32.86
CA LEU A 48 9.10 4.54 -33.73
C LEU A 48 10.19 3.65 -33.10
N PHE A 49 9.80 2.77 -32.19
CA PHE A 49 10.69 1.76 -31.61
C PHE A 49 11.26 0.87 -32.73
N ASP A 50 12.56 0.60 -32.66
CA ASP A 50 13.36 -0.10 -33.68
C ASP A 50 13.42 0.61 -35.06
N GLU A 51 12.83 1.80 -35.19
CA GLU A 51 12.82 2.58 -36.44
C GLU A 51 13.78 3.77 -36.36
N GLU A 52 13.46 4.79 -35.56
CA GLU A 52 14.26 6.02 -35.48
C GLU A 52 14.13 6.76 -34.14
N ASP A 53 15.20 7.48 -33.78
CA ASP A 53 15.21 8.40 -32.64
C ASP A 53 14.36 9.63 -32.96
N TRP A 54 13.69 10.18 -31.95
CA TRP A 54 12.93 11.42 -32.10
C TRP A 54 12.98 12.31 -30.87
N GLU A 55 12.84 13.62 -31.10
CA GLU A 55 12.76 14.63 -30.05
C GLU A 55 11.38 15.31 -30.04
N GLY A 56 10.96 15.77 -28.86
CA GLY A 56 9.71 16.50 -28.68
C GLY A 56 9.75 17.42 -27.46
N LYS A 57 8.90 18.45 -27.46
CA LYS A 57 8.79 19.38 -26.34
C LYS A 57 7.77 18.85 -25.33
N LEU A 58 8.23 18.38 -24.19
CA LEU A 58 7.37 17.97 -23.07
C LEU A 58 7.06 19.17 -22.17
N VAL A 59 5.82 19.27 -21.74
CA VAL A 59 5.35 20.24 -20.74
C VAL A 59 4.55 19.51 -19.68
N LEU A 60 4.98 19.60 -18.42
CA LEU A 60 4.22 19.15 -17.24
C LEU A 60 3.74 20.38 -16.46
N ILE A 61 2.46 20.39 -16.12
CA ILE A 61 1.84 21.47 -15.36
C ILE A 61 1.10 20.89 -14.15
N ALA A 62 1.35 21.43 -12.96
CA ALA A 62 0.56 21.13 -11.77
C ALA A 62 -0.40 22.28 -11.46
N THR A 63 -1.68 21.98 -11.33
CA THR A 63 -2.74 22.96 -11.02
C THR A 63 -3.57 22.53 -9.82
N ASP A 64 -4.03 23.51 -9.04
CA ASP A 64 -5.13 23.32 -8.10
C ASP A 64 -6.42 22.94 -8.84
N LEU A 65 -7.24 22.05 -8.28
CA LEU A 65 -8.55 21.76 -8.84
C LEU A 65 -9.62 22.79 -8.46
N LYS A 66 -9.48 23.49 -7.33
CA LYS A 66 -10.46 24.44 -6.80
C LYS A 66 -10.44 25.78 -7.54
N ASP A 67 -9.29 26.44 -7.59
CA ASP A 67 -9.15 27.79 -8.17
C ASP A 67 -8.43 27.80 -9.53
N LYS A 68 -7.98 26.64 -10.00
CA LYS A 68 -7.20 26.46 -11.23
C LYS A 68 -5.86 27.21 -11.23
N LYS A 69 -5.35 27.57 -10.05
CA LYS A 69 -4.02 28.16 -9.90
C LYS A 69 -2.96 27.17 -10.40
N GLU A 70 -2.09 27.65 -11.28
CA GLU A 70 -0.89 26.95 -11.69
C GLU A 70 0.19 27.08 -10.60
N TYR A 71 0.67 25.94 -10.10
CA TYR A 71 1.74 25.90 -9.09
C TYR A 71 3.11 25.74 -9.72
N CYS A 72 3.18 25.02 -10.85
CA CYS A 72 4.42 24.84 -11.58
C CYS A 72 4.16 24.52 -13.05
N LYS A 73 5.20 24.77 -13.84
CA LYS A 73 5.31 24.41 -15.24
C LYS A 73 6.75 23.98 -15.51
N ILE A 74 6.92 22.72 -15.87
CA ILE A 74 8.20 22.11 -16.23
C ILE A 74 8.19 21.95 -17.75
N GLU A 75 9.19 22.49 -18.44
CA GLU A 75 9.34 22.39 -19.88
C GLU A 75 10.69 21.74 -20.19
N GLU A 76 10.68 20.64 -20.94
CA GLU A 76 11.87 19.87 -21.24
C GLU A 76 11.86 19.38 -22.70
N THR A 77 13.04 19.27 -23.31
CA THR A 77 13.17 18.64 -24.63
C THR A 77 13.49 17.17 -24.41
N ILE A 78 12.49 16.31 -24.59
CA ILE A 78 12.69 14.87 -24.44
C ILE A 78 13.33 14.29 -25.69
N LYS A 79 14.23 13.32 -25.48
CA LYS A 79 14.87 12.52 -26.52
C LYS A 79 14.46 11.08 -26.33
N VAL A 80 13.70 10.56 -27.28
CA VAL A 80 13.20 9.19 -27.25
C VAL A 80 14.00 8.37 -28.25
N LYS A 81 14.72 7.38 -27.75
CA LYS A 81 15.56 6.52 -28.58
C LYS A 81 14.75 5.40 -29.20
N LYS A 82 15.15 4.96 -30.39
CA LYS A 82 14.53 3.80 -31.05
C LYS A 82 14.68 2.51 -30.24
N GLU A 83 15.67 2.40 -29.36
CA GLU A 83 15.84 1.22 -28.49
C GLU A 83 14.86 1.18 -27.30
N ASP A 84 14.18 2.30 -27.01
CA ASP A 84 13.23 2.38 -25.90
C ASP A 84 11.81 2.09 -26.41
N ASN A 85 11.28 0.90 -26.13
CA ASN A 85 9.89 0.56 -26.45
C ASN A 85 8.89 1.40 -25.64
N ILE A 86 9.30 1.81 -24.44
CA ILE A 86 8.56 2.67 -23.53
C ILE A 86 9.52 3.73 -23.00
N PHE A 87 9.22 4.98 -23.29
CA PHE A 87 9.94 6.12 -22.73
C PHE A 87 9.30 6.55 -21.42
N TYR A 88 10.14 6.83 -20.42
CA TYR A 88 9.73 7.32 -19.12
C TYR A 88 10.35 8.69 -18.85
N PHE A 89 9.54 9.66 -18.47
CA PHE A 89 9.98 10.94 -17.95
C PHE A 89 9.52 11.10 -16.50
N ARG A 90 10.43 11.48 -15.61
CA ARG A 90 10.15 11.66 -14.18
C ARG A 90 10.65 13.01 -13.73
N ASP A 91 9.76 13.79 -13.14
CA ASP A 91 10.12 15.05 -12.49
C ASP A 91 9.07 15.38 -11.43
N GLY A 92 9.29 16.40 -10.61
CA GLY A 92 8.36 16.79 -9.57
C GLY A 92 8.55 18.22 -9.09
N TRP A 93 7.59 18.65 -8.28
CA TRP A 93 7.60 20.00 -7.74
C TRP A 93 7.27 19.98 -6.26
N GLY A 94 7.90 20.88 -5.50
CA GLY A 94 7.78 20.92 -4.04
C GLY A 94 8.99 21.54 -3.36
N ASN A 95 9.27 21.10 -2.15
CA ASN A 95 10.33 21.62 -1.29
C ASN A 95 11.02 20.49 -0.53
N ALA A 96 12.34 20.58 -0.35
CA ALA A 96 13.12 19.56 0.34
C ALA A 96 12.70 19.33 1.81
N THR A 97 12.10 20.32 2.47
CA THR A 97 11.50 20.16 3.79
C THR A 97 10.05 19.71 3.64
N PRO A 98 9.68 18.50 4.13
CA PRO A 98 8.32 17.98 4.02
C PRO A 98 7.26 18.91 4.63
N GLY A 99 6.07 18.95 4.02
CA GLY A 99 4.92 19.74 4.48
C GLY A 99 4.98 21.25 4.22
N ASN A 100 6.12 21.76 3.71
CA ASN A 100 6.29 23.20 3.50
C ASN A 100 5.51 23.73 2.29
N PHE A 101 5.53 23.04 1.16
CA PHE A 101 4.96 23.56 -0.09
C PHE A 101 3.50 23.15 -0.29
N TRP A 102 3.23 21.86 -0.48
CA TRP A 102 1.89 21.35 -0.77
C TRP A 102 1.00 21.43 0.47
N LYS A 103 -0.23 21.93 0.31
CA LYS A 103 -1.22 22.10 1.38
C LYS A 103 -2.42 21.20 1.12
N LYS A 104 -3.30 21.06 2.12
CA LYS A 104 -4.53 20.28 1.98
C LYS A 104 -5.28 20.71 0.72
N GLY A 105 -5.60 19.76 -0.15
CA GLY A 105 -6.27 20.07 -1.40
C GLY A 105 -6.18 18.94 -2.42
N SER A 106 -6.87 19.15 -3.54
CA SER A 106 -6.86 18.25 -4.69
C SER A 106 -6.22 18.97 -5.86
N TYR A 107 -5.24 18.33 -6.46
CA TYR A 107 -4.38 18.90 -7.49
C TYR A 107 -4.37 18.00 -8.71
N LYS A 108 -3.86 18.50 -9.83
CA LYS A 108 -3.75 17.74 -11.07
C LYS A 108 -2.42 18.01 -11.76
N TRP A 109 -1.74 16.92 -12.12
CA TRP A 109 -0.68 16.95 -13.11
C TRP A 109 -1.27 16.77 -14.51
N LYS A 110 -0.83 17.59 -15.45
CA LYS A 110 -1.17 17.50 -16.87
C LYS A 110 0.12 17.45 -17.69
N ALA A 111 0.21 16.46 -18.57
CA ALA A 111 1.33 16.31 -19.50
C ALA A 111 0.90 16.64 -20.93
N SER A 112 1.74 17.38 -21.64
CA SER A 112 1.59 17.68 -23.07
C SER A 112 2.92 17.47 -23.81
N ILE A 113 2.86 16.92 -25.02
CA ILE A 113 4.02 16.79 -25.92
C ILE A 113 3.69 17.54 -27.21
N ASP A 114 4.59 18.45 -27.64
CA ASP A 114 4.44 19.30 -28.82
C ASP A 114 3.11 20.08 -28.83
N GLY A 115 2.74 20.62 -27.66
CA GLY A 115 1.50 21.38 -27.48
C GLY A 115 0.22 20.54 -27.37
N THR A 116 0.29 19.21 -27.58
CA THR A 116 -0.87 18.31 -27.47
C THR A 116 -0.90 17.66 -26.10
N GLN A 117 -2.02 17.78 -25.37
CA GLN A 117 -2.20 17.05 -24.10
C GLN A 117 -2.19 15.54 -24.33
N VAL A 118 -1.37 14.83 -23.54
CA VAL A 118 -1.19 13.38 -23.64
C VAL A 118 -1.79 12.62 -22.47
N GLY A 119 -1.83 13.21 -21.28
CA GLY A 119 -2.38 12.58 -20.09
C GLY A 119 -2.55 13.54 -18.93
N GLU A 120 -3.36 13.15 -17.96
CA GLU A 120 -3.52 13.87 -16.70
C GLU A 120 -3.77 12.88 -15.55
N VAL A 121 -3.40 13.29 -14.33
CA VAL A 121 -3.61 12.51 -13.11
C VAL A 121 -3.91 13.45 -11.95
N ILE A 122 -4.90 13.09 -11.15
CA ILE A 122 -5.30 13.82 -9.94
C ILE A 122 -4.57 13.22 -8.75
N PHE A 123 -4.15 14.08 -7.83
CA PHE A 123 -3.64 13.67 -6.53
C PHE A 123 -4.20 14.55 -5.42
N HIS A 124 -4.18 14.02 -4.21
CA HIS A 124 -4.78 14.60 -3.02
C HIS A 124 -3.75 14.71 -1.91
N ILE A 125 -3.75 15.87 -1.26
CA ILE A 125 -2.95 16.14 -0.07
C ILE A 125 -3.93 16.27 1.08
N ASN A 126 -3.80 15.39 2.06
CA ASN A 126 -4.52 15.45 3.32
C ASN A 126 -3.69 16.21 4.36
N ASP A 127 -4.33 16.64 5.45
CA ASP A 127 -3.68 17.32 6.57
C ASP A 127 -4.31 16.82 7.88
N VAL A 128 -4.18 15.52 8.11
CA VAL A 128 -4.71 14.84 9.31
C VAL A 128 -3.56 14.46 10.24
N GLY A 129 -2.45 13.98 9.68
CA GLY A 129 -1.25 13.65 10.41
C GLY A 129 -0.52 12.46 9.79
N LYS A 130 0.80 12.41 9.97
CA LYS A 130 1.62 11.34 9.41
C LYS A 130 1.23 9.97 9.93
N VAL A 131 1.13 9.01 9.01
CA VAL A 131 0.96 7.59 9.34
C VAL A 131 2.33 6.98 9.59
N THR A 132 2.43 6.16 10.63
CA THR A 132 3.63 5.39 10.99
C THR A 132 3.23 3.97 11.36
N ASN A 133 4.21 3.07 11.50
CA ASN A 133 3.95 1.67 11.88
C ASN A 133 3.29 1.52 13.28
N THR A 134 3.34 2.56 14.12
CA THR A 134 2.81 2.53 15.49
C THR A 134 1.64 3.48 15.70
N HIS A 135 1.31 4.32 14.71
CA HIS A 135 0.29 5.34 14.86
C HIS A 135 -0.34 5.69 13.52
N ASN A 136 -1.66 5.55 13.44
CA ASN A 136 -2.48 6.01 12.32
C ASN A 136 -3.58 6.97 12.84
N PRO A 137 -3.51 8.27 12.54
CA PRO A 137 -4.49 9.25 13.04
C PRO A 137 -5.82 9.25 12.25
N TYR A 138 -5.89 8.57 11.11
CA TYR A 138 -7.07 8.61 10.24
C TYR A 138 -8.14 7.64 10.70
N PHE A 139 -7.75 6.39 10.97
CA PHE A 139 -8.67 5.31 11.27
C PHE A 139 -7.94 4.14 11.93
N ILE A 140 -8.71 3.22 12.51
CA ILE A 140 -8.25 1.90 12.95
C ILE A 140 -8.97 0.81 12.15
N ILE A 141 -8.25 -0.22 11.73
CA ILE A 141 -8.87 -1.43 11.20
C ILE A 141 -9.46 -2.21 12.38
N GLU A 142 -10.76 -2.44 12.34
CA GLU A 142 -11.47 -3.23 13.36
C GLU A 142 -11.46 -4.72 13.01
N GLN A 143 -11.60 -5.04 11.71
CA GLN A 143 -11.72 -6.41 11.25
C GLN A 143 -11.33 -6.54 9.78
N VAL A 144 -10.75 -7.68 9.43
CA VAL A 144 -10.56 -8.10 8.04
C VAL A 144 -11.12 -9.50 7.90
N ARG A 145 -12.04 -9.70 6.96
CA ARG A 145 -12.65 -10.98 6.65
C ARG A 145 -12.51 -11.28 5.18
N LEU A 146 -12.39 -12.55 4.85
CA LEU A 146 -12.32 -13.02 3.48
C LEU A 146 -13.52 -13.94 3.19
N PHE A 147 -14.05 -13.86 1.98
CA PHE A 147 -15.12 -14.74 1.52
C PHE A 147 -14.97 -15.06 0.03
N GLU A 148 -15.54 -16.19 -0.41
CA GLU A 148 -15.61 -16.53 -1.83
C GLU A 148 -16.80 -15.83 -2.48
N GLY A 149 -16.64 -15.37 -3.71
CA GLY A 149 -17.73 -14.85 -4.52
C GLY A 149 -17.41 -14.85 -6.01
N ASP A 150 -18.41 -14.50 -6.82
CA ASP A 150 -18.19 -14.23 -8.25
C ASP A 150 -17.62 -12.82 -8.48
N SER A 151 -17.58 -12.38 -9.74
CA SER A 151 -17.11 -11.04 -10.11
C SER A 151 -17.93 -9.89 -9.47
N ASN A 152 -19.11 -10.18 -8.92
CA ASN A 152 -20.01 -9.26 -8.23
C ASN A 152 -20.17 -9.58 -6.73
N GLY A 153 -19.22 -10.29 -6.11
CA GLY A 153 -19.30 -10.70 -4.70
C GLY A 153 -19.56 -9.58 -3.68
N TRP A 154 -19.29 -8.31 -4.03
CA TRP A 154 -19.71 -7.14 -3.23
C TRP A 154 -21.23 -7.05 -3.01
N GLN A 155 -22.05 -7.66 -3.88
CA GLN A 155 -23.51 -7.71 -3.73
C GLN A 155 -23.98 -8.86 -2.83
N GLU A 156 -23.12 -9.80 -2.47
CA GLU A 156 -23.48 -10.95 -1.65
C GLU A 156 -23.87 -10.49 -0.24
N ARG A 157 -25.05 -10.92 0.20
CA ARG A 157 -25.62 -10.55 1.50
C ARG A 157 -25.46 -11.65 2.54
N ASN A 158 -25.35 -12.90 2.10
CA ASN A 158 -25.18 -14.07 2.94
C ASN A 158 -23.75 -14.61 2.79
N ARG A 159 -22.78 -13.82 3.25
CA ARG A 159 -21.35 -14.12 3.10
C ARG A 159 -20.96 -15.26 4.04
N LYS A 160 -20.25 -16.24 3.50
CA LYS A 160 -19.57 -17.29 4.25
C LYS A 160 -18.11 -16.89 4.40
N TYR A 161 -17.70 -16.52 5.61
CA TYR A 161 -16.33 -16.08 5.87
C TYR A 161 -15.41 -17.26 6.09
N LEU A 162 -14.28 -17.26 5.38
CA LEU A 162 -13.37 -18.40 5.26
C LEU A 162 -11.96 -18.00 5.70
N LYS A 163 -11.28 -18.96 6.34
CA LYS A 163 -9.82 -18.91 6.59
C LYS A 163 -9.05 -19.86 5.67
N THR A 164 -9.73 -20.87 5.12
CA THR A 164 -9.20 -21.78 4.12
C THR A 164 -10.17 -21.84 2.94
N PHE A 165 -9.64 -21.73 1.72
CA PHE A 165 -10.39 -21.71 0.47
C PHE A 165 -10.15 -22.98 -0.34
N ASP A 166 -11.20 -23.57 -0.93
CA ASP A 166 -11.07 -24.67 -1.90
C ASP A 166 -10.37 -24.14 -3.17
N GLN A 167 -9.13 -24.55 -3.40
CA GLN A 167 -8.28 -24.06 -4.47
C GLN A 167 -8.91 -24.24 -5.86
N LYS A 168 -9.74 -25.28 -6.07
CA LYS A 168 -10.32 -25.59 -7.39
C LYS A 168 -11.61 -24.82 -7.65
N LYS A 169 -12.38 -24.51 -6.60
CA LYS A 169 -13.70 -23.87 -6.74
C LYS A 169 -13.68 -22.37 -6.50
N THR A 170 -12.70 -21.86 -5.77
CA THR A 170 -12.62 -20.46 -5.40
C THR A 170 -12.45 -19.59 -6.64
N ARG A 171 -13.48 -18.77 -6.94
CA ARG A 171 -13.46 -17.83 -8.06
C ARG A 171 -12.70 -16.57 -7.70
N TYR A 172 -13.29 -15.77 -6.82
CA TYR A 172 -12.67 -14.59 -6.25
C TYR A 172 -12.57 -14.73 -4.74
N ILE A 173 -11.41 -14.40 -4.20
CA ILE A 173 -11.26 -14.12 -2.77
C ILE A 173 -11.58 -12.64 -2.59
N TRP A 174 -12.70 -12.35 -1.95
CA TRP A 174 -13.13 -11.01 -1.59
C TRP A 174 -12.64 -10.66 -0.20
N THR A 175 -11.93 -9.54 -0.11
CA THR A 175 -11.54 -8.92 1.16
C THR A 175 -12.60 -7.91 1.58
N GLU A 176 -13.13 -8.08 2.78
CA GLU A 176 -13.95 -7.10 3.50
C GLU A 176 -13.12 -6.51 4.64
N ILE A 177 -12.83 -5.21 4.57
CA ILE A 177 -12.11 -4.47 5.62
C ILE A 177 -13.13 -3.59 6.34
N LYS A 178 -13.34 -3.85 7.62
CA LYS A 178 -14.08 -2.96 8.52
C LYS A 178 -13.09 -2.05 9.21
N PHE A 179 -13.27 -0.75 9.09
CA PHE A 179 -12.44 0.24 9.78
C PHE A 179 -13.29 1.33 10.41
N LYS A 180 -12.82 1.85 11.55
CA LYS A 180 -13.45 2.95 12.28
C LYS A 180 -12.66 4.23 12.05
N ASN A 181 -13.34 5.25 11.56
CA ASN A 181 -12.76 6.56 11.33
C ASN A 181 -12.48 7.28 12.67
N LEU A 182 -11.29 7.85 12.82
CA LEU A 182 -10.84 8.50 14.05
C LEU A 182 -10.81 10.03 13.97
N THR A 183 -10.88 10.60 12.77
CA THR A 183 -10.81 12.05 12.56
C THR A 183 -12.17 12.64 12.16
N PRO A 184 -12.54 13.84 12.63
CA PRO A 184 -13.71 14.55 12.14
C PRO A 184 -13.46 15.23 10.79
N GLN A 185 -12.19 15.32 10.34
CA GLN A 185 -11.84 15.97 9.09
C GLN A 185 -12.15 15.08 7.88
N GLU A 186 -12.56 15.70 6.77
CA GLU A 186 -12.59 15.02 5.47
C GLU A 186 -11.18 14.70 4.96
N TYR A 187 -11.05 13.58 4.24
CA TYR A 187 -9.81 13.15 3.60
C TYR A 187 -10.07 12.20 2.43
N HIS A 188 -9.13 12.15 1.49
CA HIS A 188 -9.07 11.08 0.49
C HIS A 188 -8.21 9.94 1.03
N TYR A 189 -8.57 8.69 0.73
CA TYR A 189 -7.78 7.53 1.14
C TYR A 189 -7.59 6.55 -0.01
N GLU A 190 -6.43 5.90 0.04
CA GLU A 190 -6.00 4.90 -0.92
C GLU A 190 -5.46 3.69 -0.15
N PHE A 191 -6.14 2.54 -0.23
CA PHE A 191 -5.66 1.27 0.30
C PHE A 191 -5.05 0.44 -0.81
N HIS A 192 -3.87 -0.10 -0.56
CA HIS A 192 -3.29 -1.15 -1.38
C HIS A 192 -3.43 -2.48 -0.65
N LEU A 193 -4.07 -3.44 -1.31
CA LEU A 193 -4.24 -4.80 -0.83
C LEU A 193 -3.27 -5.67 -1.63
N ASN A 194 -2.17 -6.05 -1.01
CA ASN A 194 -1.10 -6.83 -1.63
C ASN A 194 -1.18 -8.27 -1.12
N TYR A 195 -1.29 -9.21 -2.04
CA TYR A 195 -1.36 -10.63 -1.74
C TYR A 195 -0.02 -11.26 -2.09
N PHE A 196 0.51 -12.07 -1.20
CA PHE A 196 1.77 -12.78 -1.36
C PHE A 196 1.58 -14.27 -1.12
N ASP A 197 2.29 -15.10 -1.88
CA ASP A 197 2.39 -16.54 -1.63
C ASP A 197 3.36 -16.88 -0.48
N ASP A 198 3.57 -18.16 -0.19
CA ASP A 198 4.47 -18.64 0.87
C ASP A 198 5.95 -18.31 0.63
N ALA A 199 6.33 -18.03 -0.61
CA ALA A 199 7.66 -17.58 -0.98
C ALA A 199 7.82 -16.06 -0.90
N GLY A 200 6.75 -15.33 -0.56
CA GLY A 200 6.72 -13.87 -0.52
C GLY A 200 6.65 -13.23 -1.92
N GLN A 201 6.30 -13.98 -2.96
CA GLN A 201 6.11 -13.44 -4.30
C GLN A 201 4.75 -12.79 -4.43
N PRO A 202 4.64 -11.65 -5.15
CA PRO A 202 3.38 -10.95 -5.31
C PRO A 202 2.41 -11.78 -6.16
N LYS A 203 1.32 -12.22 -5.55
CA LYS A 203 0.21 -12.92 -6.20
C LYS A 203 -0.78 -11.95 -6.84
N ALA A 204 -1.09 -10.86 -6.14
CA ALA A 204 -2.03 -9.84 -6.58
C ALA A 204 -1.79 -8.51 -5.87
N SER A 205 -2.20 -7.42 -6.50
CA SER A 205 -2.20 -6.07 -5.92
C SER A 205 -3.45 -5.34 -6.37
N ILE A 206 -4.29 -4.93 -5.41
CA ILE A 206 -5.54 -4.21 -5.68
C ILE A 206 -5.51 -2.86 -4.98
N THR A 207 -5.92 -1.81 -5.69
CA THR A 207 -6.07 -0.47 -5.09
C THR A 207 -7.55 -0.15 -4.85
N HIS A 208 -7.86 0.41 -3.68
CA HIS A 208 -9.13 1.04 -3.37
C HIS A 208 -8.90 2.52 -3.10
N VAL A 209 -9.55 3.40 -3.88
CA VAL A 209 -9.52 4.86 -3.66
C VAL A 209 -10.93 5.34 -3.34
N ALA A 210 -11.07 6.15 -2.30
CA ALA A 210 -12.34 6.77 -1.93
C ALA A 210 -12.14 8.07 -1.13
N PHE A 211 -13.25 8.70 -0.76
CA PHE A 211 -13.31 9.94 0.00
C PHE A 211 -14.11 9.74 1.28
N MET A 212 -13.55 10.17 2.40
CA MET A 212 -14.23 10.25 3.69
C MET A 212 -14.73 11.67 3.89
N GLY A 213 -16.04 11.82 4.07
CA GLY A 213 -16.66 13.12 4.34
C GLY A 213 -16.35 13.67 5.73
N ASP A 214 -16.70 14.92 5.96
CA ASP A 214 -16.54 15.60 7.24
C ASP A 214 -17.50 15.06 8.31
N ASN A 215 -17.12 15.27 9.58
CA ASN A 215 -17.94 14.95 10.75
C ASN A 215 -18.38 13.48 10.80
N LYS A 216 -17.51 12.58 10.34
CA LYS A 216 -17.69 11.13 10.35
C LYS A 216 -16.85 10.40 11.40
N GLN A 217 -16.38 11.13 12.41
CA GLN A 217 -15.60 10.54 13.50
C GLN A 217 -16.41 9.44 14.19
N ASP A 218 -15.73 8.39 14.61
CA ASP A 218 -16.28 7.22 15.29
C ASP A 218 -17.21 6.31 14.49
N PHE A 219 -17.46 6.61 13.22
CA PHE A 219 -18.26 5.73 12.36
C PHE A 219 -17.38 4.63 11.74
N SER A 220 -17.94 3.42 11.68
CA SER A 220 -17.32 2.29 10.98
C SER A 220 -17.83 2.19 9.55
N TYR A 221 -16.92 1.82 8.65
CA TYR A 221 -17.17 1.65 7.22
C TYR A 221 -16.57 0.33 6.75
N TYR A 222 -17.05 -0.11 5.58
CA TYR A 222 -16.59 -1.33 4.93
C TYR A 222 -15.95 -1.00 3.58
N VAL A 223 -14.82 -1.64 3.31
CA VAL A 223 -14.17 -1.66 1.99
C VAL A 223 -14.14 -3.09 1.49
N GLU A 224 -14.60 -3.27 0.25
CA GLU A 224 -14.72 -4.59 -0.36
C GLU A 224 -13.96 -4.63 -1.68
N ARG A 225 -13.02 -5.58 -1.81
CA ARG A 225 -12.23 -5.80 -3.04
C ARG A 225 -11.91 -7.27 -3.22
N GLY A 226 -12.18 -7.79 -4.41
CA GLY A 226 -11.91 -9.20 -4.76
C GLY A 226 -10.85 -9.36 -5.84
N TRP A 227 -10.06 -10.42 -5.74
CA TRP A 227 -9.14 -10.87 -6.79
C TRP A 227 -9.38 -12.33 -7.15
N GLY A 228 -9.37 -12.63 -8.44
CA GLY A 228 -9.59 -13.97 -8.96
C GLY A 228 -10.15 -13.97 -10.37
N THR A 229 -10.83 -15.07 -10.71
CA THR A 229 -11.36 -15.35 -12.05
C THR A 229 -12.73 -16.00 -11.94
N ASN A 230 -13.56 -15.89 -12.97
CA ASN A 230 -14.91 -16.49 -12.94
C ASN A 230 -14.89 -18.02 -12.95
N GLU A 231 -13.83 -18.60 -13.51
CA GLU A 231 -13.65 -20.04 -13.65
C GLU A 231 -13.12 -20.69 -12.36
N GLY A 232 -12.50 -19.90 -11.48
CA GLY A 232 -11.77 -20.40 -10.31
C GLY A 232 -10.46 -21.10 -10.66
N GLY A 233 -9.78 -21.65 -9.65
CA GLY A 233 -8.50 -22.35 -9.85
C GLY A 233 -7.27 -21.44 -10.02
N SER A 234 -7.43 -20.13 -9.88
CA SER A 234 -6.31 -19.18 -9.94
C SER A 234 -5.43 -19.16 -8.69
N TRP A 235 -5.94 -19.70 -7.58
CA TRP A 235 -5.25 -19.89 -6.31
C TRP A 235 -4.87 -21.37 -6.17
N THR A 236 -3.64 -21.65 -5.77
CA THR A 236 -3.11 -23.01 -5.62
C THR A 236 -2.98 -23.39 -4.15
N ASP A 237 -2.82 -24.68 -3.86
CA ASP A 237 -2.55 -25.18 -2.50
C ASP A 237 -1.31 -24.51 -1.93
N ASP A 238 -1.54 -23.59 -0.99
CA ASP A 238 -0.53 -22.64 -0.52
C ASP A 238 -1.05 -21.83 0.69
N LYS A 239 -0.13 -21.20 1.41
CA LYS A 239 -0.41 -20.19 2.44
C LYS A 239 -0.16 -18.80 1.88
N TYR A 240 -1.19 -17.96 1.94
CA TYR A 240 -1.14 -16.60 1.45
C TYR A 240 -1.16 -15.57 2.58
N THR A 241 -0.47 -14.46 2.35
CA THR A 241 -0.55 -13.26 3.21
C THR A 241 -1.23 -12.15 2.42
N LEU A 242 -2.22 -11.51 3.02
CA LEU A 242 -2.80 -10.25 2.55
C LEU A 242 -2.28 -9.11 3.43
N GLU A 243 -1.54 -8.18 2.85
CA GLU A 243 -1.12 -6.93 3.47
C GLU A 243 -2.01 -5.78 3.03
N ILE A 244 -2.42 -4.94 3.99
CA ILE A 244 -3.18 -3.72 3.78
C ILE A 244 -2.23 -2.55 4.05
N VAL A 245 -1.98 -1.76 3.01
CA VAL A 245 -1.06 -0.60 3.05
C VAL A 245 -1.84 0.69 2.84
N PHE A 246 -1.56 1.68 3.68
CA PHE A 246 -2.11 3.03 3.61
C PHE A 246 -0.99 4.04 3.88
N ASN A 247 -0.88 5.07 3.05
CA ASN A 247 0.20 6.07 3.11
C ASN A 247 1.62 5.45 3.21
N ASP A 248 1.93 4.48 2.35
CA ASP A 248 3.19 3.70 2.34
C ASP A 248 3.51 2.94 3.65
N VAL A 249 2.54 2.80 4.55
CA VAL A 249 2.66 2.06 5.81
C VAL A 249 1.72 0.85 5.79
N MET A 250 2.24 -0.32 6.15
CA MET A 250 1.39 -1.49 6.38
C MET A 250 0.63 -1.29 7.68
N ILE A 251 -0.69 -1.21 7.58
CA ILE A 251 -1.61 -0.89 8.68
C ILE A 251 -2.39 -2.11 9.18
N GLY A 252 -2.30 -3.22 8.47
CA GLY A 252 -2.93 -4.47 8.83
C GLY A 252 -2.50 -5.59 7.90
N ALA A 253 -2.55 -6.82 8.38
CA ALA A 253 -2.39 -8.00 7.54
C ALA A 253 -3.20 -9.18 8.09
N VAL A 254 -3.49 -10.15 7.22
CA VAL A 254 -4.07 -11.44 7.59
C VAL A 254 -3.41 -12.54 6.77
N THR A 255 -3.40 -13.76 7.31
CA THR A 255 -2.94 -14.96 6.57
C THR A 255 -4.10 -15.91 6.36
N PHE A 256 -4.20 -16.51 5.17
CA PHE A 256 -5.22 -17.50 4.83
C PHE A 256 -4.60 -18.63 4.01
N ASN A 257 -5.30 -19.76 3.90
CA ASN A 257 -4.83 -20.90 3.12
C ASN A 257 -5.72 -21.14 1.90
N CYS A 258 -5.16 -21.70 0.85
CA CYS A 258 -5.91 -22.39 -0.18
C CYS A 258 -5.55 -23.88 -0.08
N ALA A 259 -6.55 -24.76 -0.09
CA ALA A 259 -6.38 -26.20 0.10
C ALA A 259 -7.47 -26.97 -0.67
N GLU A 260 -7.69 -28.25 -0.38
CA GLU A 260 -8.70 -29.06 -1.06
C GLU A 260 -10.17 -28.70 -0.74
N LYS A 261 -10.43 -28.03 0.38
CA LYS A 261 -11.78 -27.73 0.87
C LYS A 261 -11.84 -26.39 1.59
N ASP A 262 -13.00 -25.75 1.51
CA ASP A 262 -13.30 -24.56 2.31
C ASP A 262 -13.34 -24.89 3.81
N GLU A 263 -12.83 -23.97 4.62
CA GLU A 263 -12.99 -23.97 6.07
C GLU A 263 -13.43 -22.59 6.53
N GLU A 264 -14.60 -22.54 7.20
CA GLU A 264 -15.08 -21.32 7.84
C GLU A 264 -14.18 -20.94 9.01
N GLY A 265 -14.00 -19.63 9.19
CA GLY A 265 -13.24 -19.13 10.31
C GLY A 265 -13.05 -17.63 10.26
N GLU A 266 -12.74 -17.09 11.42
CA GLU A 266 -12.26 -15.72 11.53
C GLU A 266 -10.75 -15.70 11.30
N LEU A 267 -10.28 -14.61 10.71
CA LEU A 267 -8.87 -14.35 10.53
C LEU A 267 -8.35 -13.52 11.69
N GLU A 268 -7.12 -13.80 12.11
CA GLU A 268 -6.43 -12.96 13.07
C GLU A 268 -5.86 -11.74 12.35
N LEU A 269 -6.33 -10.56 12.74
CA LEU A 269 -5.83 -9.30 12.22
C LEU A 269 -4.50 -8.96 12.89
N ILE A 270 -3.46 -8.85 12.08
CA ILE A 270 -2.12 -8.45 12.47
C ILE A 270 -2.01 -6.94 12.32
N THR A 271 -2.07 -6.20 13.42
CA THR A 271 -1.93 -4.72 13.42
C THR A 271 -0.65 -4.22 14.05
N SER A 272 0.06 -5.08 14.80
CA SER A 272 1.24 -4.68 15.56
C SER A 272 2.35 -5.72 15.56
N ILE A 273 3.53 -5.21 15.92
CA ILE A 273 4.76 -5.94 16.24
C ILE A 273 4.50 -7.12 17.20
N GLU A 274 3.70 -6.90 18.25
CA GLU A 274 3.46 -7.88 19.32
C GLU A 274 2.59 -9.06 18.84
N GLN A 275 1.61 -8.81 17.97
CA GLN A 275 0.78 -9.87 17.39
C GLN A 275 1.54 -10.71 16.35
N THR A 276 2.47 -10.09 15.63
CA THR A 276 3.36 -10.80 14.72
C THR A 276 4.24 -11.80 15.49
N LEU A 277 4.65 -11.47 16.73
CA LEU A 277 5.39 -12.38 17.61
C LEU A 277 4.51 -13.50 18.19
N ALA A 278 3.21 -13.26 18.36
CA ALA A 278 2.26 -14.27 18.87
C ALA A 278 1.86 -15.32 17.80
N ILE A 279 1.79 -14.94 16.53
CA ILE A 279 1.38 -15.85 15.42
C ILE A 279 2.50 -16.82 15.06
N GLY A 280 3.76 -16.44 15.25
CA GLY A 280 4.89 -17.37 15.15
C GLY A 280 4.82 -18.52 16.18
N SER A 281 3.99 -18.39 17.22
CA SER A 281 3.81 -19.37 18.28
C SER A 281 2.72 -20.41 18.01
N SER A 282 1.84 -20.23 17.02
CA SER A 282 0.75 -21.17 16.73
C SER A 282 1.19 -22.26 15.75
N LYS A 283 1.56 -23.42 16.29
CA LYS A 283 1.67 -24.68 15.52
C LYS A 283 0.30 -25.09 14.96
N PRO A 284 0.23 -25.79 13.81
CA PRO A 284 -0.97 -26.50 13.43
C PRO A 284 -1.02 -27.80 14.25
N ASP A 285 -1.95 -27.93 15.20
CA ASP A 285 -2.91 -29.04 15.16
C ASP A 285 -3.95 -28.99 16.28
N ASN A 286 -5.05 -29.67 15.99
CA ASN A 286 -6.15 -30.06 16.86
C ASN A 286 -5.72 -30.47 18.29
N GLN A 287 -6.33 -29.85 19.30
CA GLN A 287 -7.19 -30.49 20.31
C GLN A 287 -7.42 -29.55 21.48
N ASN A 288 -8.68 -29.49 21.94
CA ASN A 288 -9.06 -28.91 23.23
C ASN A 288 -8.15 -29.39 24.37
N LYS A 289 -7.43 -28.46 25.02
CA LYS A 289 -7.12 -28.54 26.45
C LYS A 289 -6.71 -27.17 26.99
N ILE A 290 -7.42 -26.75 28.03
CA ILE A 290 -7.06 -25.68 28.96
C ILE A 290 -5.76 -26.08 29.66
N THR A 291 -4.64 -25.36 29.50
CA THR A 291 -3.70 -24.96 30.59
C THR A 291 -2.49 -24.17 30.07
N GLU A 292 -2.11 -23.17 30.87
CA GLU A 292 -0.76 -22.63 31.15
C GLU A 292 0.00 -21.86 30.04
N GLN A 293 0.24 -20.57 30.33
CA GLN A 293 1.21 -19.71 29.65
C GLN A 293 2.61 -20.33 29.77
N ASP A 294 3.19 -20.68 28.63
CA ASP A 294 4.59 -21.11 28.52
C ASP A 294 5.49 -19.87 28.35
N ASP A 295 6.03 -19.38 29.47
CA ASP A 295 6.94 -18.24 29.60
C ASP A 295 8.40 -18.57 29.17
N SER A 296 8.63 -19.59 28.34
CA SER A 296 9.98 -20.10 28.06
C SER A 296 10.67 -19.60 26.77
N LYS A 297 10.01 -18.77 25.95
CA LYS A 297 10.62 -18.34 24.68
C LYS A 297 11.58 -17.17 24.87
N THR A 298 12.82 -17.32 24.40
CA THR A 298 13.80 -16.23 24.41
C THR A 298 13.52 -15.23 23.28
N LEU A 299 14.03 -14.00 23.40
CA LEU A 299 13.89 -12.98 22.34
C LEU A 299 14.40 -13.48 20.99
N ASP A 300 15.47 -14.28 20.97
CA ASP A 300 16.03 -14.86 19.75
C ASP A 300 15.12 -15.94 19.15
N ASP A 301 14.39 -16.70 19.98
CA ASP A 301 13.42 -17.67 19.50
C ASP A 301 12.19 -16.98 18.91
N LEU A 302 11.72 -15.90 19.55
CA LEU A 302 10.65 -15.06 19.03
C LEU A 302 11.03 -14.36 17.72
N LEU A 303 12.29 -13.92 17.58
CA LEU A 303 12.82 -13.36 16.34
C LEU A 303 12.93 -14.39 15.21
N LYS A 304 13.29 -15.64 15.52
CA LYS A 304 13.29 -16.73 14.53
C LYS A 304 11.88 -17.08 14.08
N GLU A 305 10.92 -17.08 15.00
CA GLU A 305 9.50 -17.32 14.67
C GLU A 305 8.93 -16.18 13.81
N LEU A 306 9.30 -14.94 14.11
CA LEU A 306 9.01 -13.78 13.27
C LEU A 306 9.61 -13.92 11.86
N ASP A 307 10.86 -14.36 11.76
CA ASP A 307 11.52 -14.61 10.47
C ASP A 307 10.80 -15.71 9.68
N GLY A 308 10.13 -16.64 10.37
CA GLY A 308 9.29 -17.70 9.78
C GLY A 308 7.92 -17.24 9.29
N LEU A 309 7.44 -16.05 9.67
CA LEU A 309 6.24 -15.47 9.09
C LEU A 309 6.56 -14.86 7.73
N ILE A 310 5.87 -15.29 6.68
CA ILE A 310 6.16 -14.88 5.31
C ILE A 310 5.45 -13.56 4.98
N GLY A 311 6.16 -12.65 4.31
CA GLY A 311 5.74 -11.26 4.11
C GLY A 311 5.97 -10.44 5.38
N LEU A 312 5.13 -9.44 5.62
CA LEU A 312 5.18 -8.55 6.77
C LEU A 312 6.52 -7.81 6.90
N GLU A 313 7.25 -7.59 5.80
CA GLU A 313 8.63 -7.08 5.86
C GLU A 313 8.73 -5.71 6.52
N SER A 314 7.74 -4.84 6.31
CA SER A 314 7.65 -3.56 7.04
C SER A 314 7.49 -3.76 8.54
N VAL A 315 6.73 -4.77 8.96
CA VAL A 315 6.58 -5.12 10.38
C VAL A 315 7.86 -5.72 10.90
N LYS A 316 8.43 -6.75 10.26
CA LYS A 316 9.72 -7.35 10.64
C LYS A 316 10.82 -6.31 10.78
N LYS A 317 10.93 -5.39 9.84
CA LYS A 317 11.86 -4.26 9.91
C LYS A 317 11.58 -3.38 11.13
N SER A 318 10.33 -2.99 11.35
CA SER A 318 9.94 -2.19 12.52
C SER A 318 10.19 -2.92 13.84
N ILE A 319 10.04 -4.25 13.90
CA ILE A 319 10.36 -5.08 15.06
C ILE A 319 11.86 -5.03 15.35
N ARG A 320 12.69 -5.24 14.32
CA ARG A 320 14.14 -5.19 14.46
C ARG A 320 14.63 -3.80 14.89
N GLU A 321 14.03 -2.73 14.35
CA GLU A 321 14.34 -1.34 14.74
C GLU A 321 13.97 -1.06 16.20
N ASN A 322 12.78 -1.50 16.66
CA ASN A 322 12.36 -1.35 18.05
C ASN A 322 13.21 -2.18 19.03
N ILE A 323 13.54 -3.43 18.68
CA ILE A 323 14.45 -4.25 19.49
C ILE A 323 15.84 -3.61 19.57
N THR A 324 16.33 -3.07 18.45
CA THR A 324 17.60 -2.35 18.42
C THR A 324 17.56 -1.13 19.33
N TYR A 325 16.46 -0.36 19.30
CA TYR A 325 16.26 0.78 20.20
C TYR A 325 16.20 0.35 21.67
N LEU A 326 15.43 -0.67 22.03
CA LEU A 326 15.35 -1.18 23.40
C LEU A 326 16.69 -1.71 23.91
N ASN A 327 17.44 -2.43 23.07
CA ASN A 327 18.80 -2.88 23.39
C ASN A 327 19.75 -1.70 23.57
N PHE A 328 19.65 -0.67 22.73
CA PHE A 328 20.42 0.56 22.87
C PHE A 328 20.12 1.28 24.20
N THR A 329 18.85 1.44 24.57
CA THR A 329 18.42 2.03 25.85
C THR A 329 18.88 1.18 27.04
N LYS A 330 18.81 -0.15 26.94
CA LYS A 330 19.31 -1.06 27.98
C LYS A 330 20.82 -0.90 28.18
N VAL A 331 21.60 -0.89 27.10
CA VAL A 331 23.06 -0.67 27.15
C VAL A 331 23.41 0.73 27.70
N ARG A 332 22.62 1.76 27.37
CA ARG A 332 22.81 3.11 27.94
C ARG A 332 22.56 3.16 29.44
N ARG A 333 21.50 2.49 29.90
CA ARG A 333 21.16 2.35 31.32
C ARG A 333 22.22 1.55 32.08
N GLU A 334 22.72 0.46 31.50
CA GLU A 334 23.82 -0.35 32.05
C GLU A 334 25.16 0.42 32.11
N LYS A 335 25.37 1.35 31.18
CA LYS A 335 26.53 2.26 31.17
C LYS A 335 26.34 3.54 31.98
N GLY A 336 25.23 3.68 32.71
CA GLY A 336 24.99 4.79 33.65
C GLY A 336 24.63 6.13 32.99
N PHE A 337 24.16 6.13 31.75
CA PHE A 337 23.61 7.33 31.12
C PHE A 337 22.12 7.42 31.41
N GLU A 338 21.69 8.38 32.24
CA GLU A 338 20.27 8.68 32.43
C GLU A 338 19.69 9.37 31.19
N ASP A 339 18.49 8.96 30.81
CA ASP A 339 17.71 9.58 29.73
C ASP A 339 17.21 10.96 30.22
N ALA A 340 18.02 11.98 30.03
CA ALA A 340 17.50 13.34 29.91
C ALA A 340 16.86 13.45 28.53
N ASP A 341 15.57 13.12 28.43
CA ASP A 341 14.57 14.00 27.81
C ASP A 341 13.17 13.37 27.88
N LYS A 342 12.30 14.04 28.63
CA LYS A 342 10.88 14.14 28.28
C LYS A 342 10.80 15.06 27.07
N ILE A 343 10.26 14.58 25.96
CA ILE A 343 9.33 15.30 25.05
C ILE A 343 8.43 14.24 24.42
#